data_AF-A0A2N1XR94-F1
#
_entry.id   AF-A0A2N1XR94-F1
#
_cell.length_a   1.000
_cell.length_b   1.000
_cell.length_c   1.000
_cell.angle_alpha   90.00
_cell.angle_beta   90.00
_cell.angle_gamma   90.00
#
_symmetry.space_group_name_H-M   'P 1'
#
loop_
_entity.id
_entity.type
_entity.pdbx_description
1 polymer ?
#
loop_
_entity_poly.entity_id
_entity_poly.type
_entity_poly.pdbx_seq_one_letter_code
_entity_poly.pdbx_strand_id
1 'polypeptide(L)'
;MTPGKVFFAIILLLIVHLQYRLWLGDGGIVQIRHYQARLDVLSQQVREKKERNAALYEDVLDLRNKGQEAIEERARHELGMIRENETFFQVLE
;
A
#
# COMPACT_ATOMS: atom_id res chain seq x y z
N MET A 1 16.04 56.29 30.42
CA MET A 1 16.23 55.26 29.38
C MET A 1 16.14 55.95 28.03
N THR A 2 17.16 55.88 27.17
CA THR A 2 17.13 56.64 25.90
C THR A 2 16.06 56.05 24.97
N PRO A 3 15.29 56.89 24.25
CA PRO A 3 14.15 56.43 23.43
C PRO A 3 14.55 55.39 22.38
N GLY A 4 15.78 55.44 21.85
CA GLY A 4 16.31 54.45 20.92
C GLY A 4 16.49 53.04 21.51
N LYS A 5 16.77 52.91 22.82
CA LYS A 5 16.91 51.59 23.48
C LYS A 5 15.56 50.88 23.61
N VAL A 6 14.48 51.63 23.78
CA VAL A 6 13.13 51.08 23.88
C VAL A 6 12.67 50.53 22.53
N PHE A 7 12.93 51.26 21.44
CA PHE A 7 12.61 50.82 20.08
C PHE A 7 13.33 49.51 19.72
N PHE A 8 14.63 49.43 20.02
CA PHE A 8 15.40 48.21 19.82
C PHE A 8 14.88 47.03 20.63
N ALA A 9 14.50 47.26 21.90
CA ALA A 9 13.93 46.22 22.75
C ALA A 9 12.61 45.68 22.19
N ILE A 10 11.74 46.55 21.66
CA ILE A 10 10.47 46.14 21.05
C ILE A 10 10.71 45.28 19.80
N ILE A 11 11.63 45.68 18.92
CA ILE A 11 11.99 44.89 17.73
C ILE A 11 12.53 43.52 18.14
N LEU A 12 13.42 43.48 19.11
CA LEU A 12 14.04 42.24 19.58
C LEU A 12 13.00 41.29 20.18
N LEU A 13 12.05 41.82 20.94
CA LEU A 13 10.92 41.07 21.50
C LEU A 13 10.01 40.52 20.38
N LEU A 14 9.73 41.32 19.35
CA LEU A 14 8.94 40.88 18.20
C LEU A 14 9.63 39.74 17.43
N ILE A 15 10.95 39.86 17.22
CA ILE A 15 11.75 38.81 16.57
C ILE A 15 11.71 37.53 17.40
N VAL A 16 11.98 37.59 18.71
CA VAL A 16 11.94 36.42 19.59
C VAL A 16 10.55 35.77 19.58
N HIS A 17 9.49 36.56 19.62
CA HIS A 17 8.12 36.06 19.53
C HIS A 17 7.85 35.33 18.20
N LEU A 18 8.31 35.89 17.08
CA LEU A 18 8.15 35.27 15.77
C LEU A 18 8.98 33.98 15.64
N GLN A 19 10.21 33.97 16.15
CA GLN A 19 11.06 32.78 16.20
C GLN A 19 10.41 31.67 17.04
N TYR A 20 9.87 32.01 18.22
CA TYR A 20 9.15 31.06 19.07
C TYR A 20 7.90 30.50 18.36
N ARG A 21 7.14 31.37 17.68
CA ARG A 21 5.97 30.96 16.90
C ARG A 21 6.35 30.08 15.70
N LEU A 22 7.49 30.28 15.07
CA LEU A 22 7.99 29.42 13.98
C LEU A 22 8.39 28.03 14.48
N TRP A 23 8.91 27.93 15.71
CA TRP A 23 9.34 26.67 16.30
C TRP A 23 8.16 25.86 16.88
N LEU A 24 7.18 26.52 17.51
CA LEU A 24 6.04 25.88 18.17
C LEU A 24 4.70 25.99 17.44
N GLY A 25 4.57 26.86 16.44
CA GLY A 25 3.32 27.09 15.73
C GLY A 25 2.97 25.98 14.74
N ASP A 26 1.71 26.01 14.28
CA ASP A 26 1.01 24.95 13.53
C ASP A 26 1.60 24.50 12.17
N GLY A 27 2.85 24.85 11.87
CA GLY A 27 3.61 24.42 10.70
C GLY A 27 5.11 24.27 10.94
N GLY A 28 5.54 24.21 12.21
CA GLY A 28 6.96 24.09 12.58
C GLY A 28 7.57 22.71 12.27
N ILE A 29 8.90 22.67 12.20
CA ILE A 29 9.77 21.51 11.88
C ILE A 29 9.35 20.22 12.63
N VAL A 30 8.78 20.36 13.83
CA VAL A 30 8.25 19.25 14.65
C VAL A 30 7.10 18.51 13.96
N GLN A 31 6.18 19.22 13.30
CA GLN A 31 5.05 18.60 12.61
C GLN A 31 5.49 17.89 11.32
N ILE A 32 6.40 18.50 10.56
CA ILE A 32 6.94 17.91 9.33
C ILE A 32 7.64 16.58 9.65
N ARG A 33 8.42 16.52 10.72
CA ARG A 33 9.03 15.26 11.18
C ARG A 33 7.99 14.21 11.58
N HIS A 34 6.88 14.63 12.19
CA HIS A 34 5.82 13.70 12.58
C HIS A 34 5.07 13.13 11.36
N TYR A 35 4.81 13.95 10.34
CA TYR A 35 4.22 13.49 9.08
C TYR A 35 5.17 12.58 8.29
N GLN A 36 6.47 12.89 8.25
CA GLN A 36 7.48 12.01 7.62
C GLN A 36 7.60 10.66 8.33
N ALA A 37 7.68 10.65 9.67
CA ALA A 37 7.73 9.41 10.44
C ALA A 37 6.48 8.53 10.21
N ARG A 38 5.30 9.13 10.05
CA ARG A 38 4.06 8.39 9.77
C ARG A 38 4.02 7.83 8.34
N LEU A 39 4.59 8.54 7.36
CA LEU A 39 4.71 8.06 5.99
C LEU A 39 5.67 6.86 5.88
N ASP A 40 6.78 6.87 6.60
CA ASP A 40 7.74 5.76 6.56
C ASP A 40 7.12 4.47 7.10
N VAL A 41 6.44 4.54 8.25
CA VAL A 41 5.74 3.38 8.85
C VAL A 41 4.66 2.85 7.91
N LEU A 42 3.87 3.73 7.29
CA LEU A 42 2.80 3.32 6.40
C LEU A 42 3.34 2.71 5.10
N SER A 43 4.46 3.23 4.58
CA SER A 43 5.11 2.69 3.39
C SER A 43 5.61 1.26 3.59
N GLN A 44 6.14 0.96 4.77
CA GLN A 44 6.63 -0.36 5.14
C GLN A 44 5.46 -1.37 5.23
N GLN A 45 4.35 -0.99 5.84
CA GLN A 45 3.15 -1.84 5.92
C GLN A 45 2.53 -2.10 4.54
N VAL A 46 2.52 -1.11 3.66
CA VAL A 46 2.02 -1.27 2.28
C VAL A 46 2.92 -2.21 1.49
N ARG A 47 4.25 -2.13 1.67
CA ARG A 47 5.21 -3.02 1.01
C ARG A 47 4.97 -4.48 1.39
N GLU A 48 4.89 -4.76 2.70
CA GLU A 48 4.66 -6.11 3.20
C GLU A 48 3.32 -6.68 2.75
N LYS A 49 2.24 -5.87 2.78
CA LYS A 49 0.92 -6.30 2.30
C LYS A 49 0.91 -6.57 0.79
N LYS A 50 1.63 -5.76 -0.01
CA LYS A 50 1.73 -5.98 -1.46
C LYS A 50 2.46 -7.28 -1.79
N GLU A 51 3.56 -7.58 -1.10
CA GLU A 51 4.33 -8.80 -1.32
C GLU A 51 3.51 -10.05 -0.98
N ARG A 52 2.79 -10.05 0.14
CA ARG A 52 1.89 -11.15 0.51
C ARG A 52 0.71 -11.29 -0.46
N ASN A 53 0.14 -10.17 -0.93
CA ASN A 53 -0.97 -10.20 -1.87
C ASN A 53 -0.52 -10.75 -3.23
N ALA A 54 0.68 -10.38 -3.71
CA ALA A 54 1.24 -10.91 -4.95
C ALA A 54 1.43 -12.43 -4.89
N ALA A 55 2.00 -12.95 -3.80
CA ALA A 55 2.16 -14.39 -3.60
C ALA A 55 0.81 -15.12 -3.57
N LEU A 56 -0.16 -14.60 -2.82
CA LEU A 56 -1.51 -15.18 -2.76
C LEU A 56 -2.23 -15.10 -4.11
N TYR A 57 -1.98 -14.08 -4.91
CA TYR A 57 -2.58 -13.95 -6.24
C TYR A 57 -2.02 -15.01 -7.20
N GLU A 58 -0.72 -15.30 -7.14
CA GLU A 58 -0.11 -16.41 -7.90
C GLU A 58 -0.67 -17.76 -7.45
N ASP A 59 -0.78 -18.00 -6.14
CA ASP A 59 -1.36 -19.23 -5.60
C ASP A 59 -2.81 -19.43 -6.06
N VAL A 60 -3.62 -18.36 -6.05
CA VAL A 60 -5.01 -18.40 -6.53
C VAL A 60 -5.07 -18.66 -8.04
N LEU A 61 -4.15 -18.10 -8.82
CA LEU A 61 -4.09 -18.33 -10.26
C LEU A 61 -3.76 -19.79 -10.56
N ASP A 62 -2.78 -20.37 -9.85
CA ASP A 62 -2.39 -21.77 -9.96
C ASP A 62 -3.52 -22.71 -9.53
N LEU A 63 -4.20 -22.42 -8.42
CA LEU A 63 -5.37 -23.16 -7.94
C LEU A 63 -6.55 -23.11 -8.93
N ARG A 64 -6.78 -21.96 -9.58
CA ARG A 64 -7.85 -21.84 -10.60
C ARG A 64 -7.54 -22.65 -11.84
N ASN A 65 -6.29 -22.61 -12.32
CA ASN A 65 -5.88 -23.35 -13.50
C ASN A 65 -5.88 -24.86 -13.24
N LYS A 66 -5.23 -25.32 -12.16
CA LYS A 66 -5.22 -26.74 -11.75
C LYS A 66 -6.60 -27.25 -11.37
N GLY A 67 -7.41 -26.41 -10.73
CA GLY A 67 -8.79 -26.75 -10.37
C GLY A 67 -9.69 -26.91 -11.60
N GLN A 68 -9.54 -26.07 -12.63
CA GLN A 68 -10.26 -26.25 -13.88
C GLN A 68 -9.83 -27.51 -14.63
N GLU A 69 -8.52 -27.80 -14.71
CA GLU A 69 -8.01 -29.04 -15.31
C GLU A 69 -8.52 -30.28 -14.57
N ALA A 70 -8.45 -30.29 -13.24
CA ALA A 70 -8.94 -31.40 -12.42
C ALA A 70 -10.46 -31.61 -12.54
N ILE A 71 -11.24 -30.52 -12.66
CA ILE A 71 -12.69 -30.61 -12.88
C ILE A 71 -12.99 -31.12 -14.30
N GLU A 72 -12.25 -30.68 -15.31
CA GLU A 72 -12.42 -31.11 -16.69
C GLU A 72 -12.07 -32.60 -16.88
N GLU A 73 -10.96 -33.05 -16.30
CA GLU A 73 -10.54 -34.45 -16.34
C GLU A 73 -11.59 -35.35 -15.69
N ARG A 74 -12.15 -34.94 -14.55
CA ARG A 74 -13.23 -35.65 -13.87
C ARG A 74 -14.53 -35.66 -14.68
N ALA A 75 -14.90 -34.55 -15.32
CA ALA A 75 -16.08 -34.50 -16.19
C ALA A 75 -15.95 -35.39 -17.43
N ARG A 76 -14.75 -35.48 -18.01
CA ARG A 76 -14.44 -36.37 -19.15
C ARG A 76 -14.44 -37.84 -18.74
N HIS A 77 -13.82 -38.18 -17.61
CA HIS A 77 -13.69 -39.57 -17.15
C HIS A 77 -14.95 -40.14 -16.47
N GLU A 78 -15.64 -39.37 -15.63
CA GLU A 78 -16.78 -39.87 -14.84
C GLU A 78 -18.14 -39.62 -15.51
N LEU A 79 -18.28 -38.53 -16.27
CA LEU A 79 -19.56 -38.11 -16.85
C LEU A 79 -19.64 -38.28 -18.37
N GLY A 80 -18.53 -38.69 -19.02
CA GLY A 80 -18.47 -38.86 -20.47
C GLY A 80 -18.76 -37.57 -21.24
N MET A 81 -18.55 -36.41 -20.62
CA MET A 81 -18.83 -35.12 -21.24
C MET A 81 -17.82 -34.83 -22.35
N ILE A 82 -18.33 -34.56 -23.55
CA ILE A 82 -17.59 -34.18 -24.76
C ILE A 82 -17.99 -32.74 -25.11
N ARG A 83 -17.04 -31.90 -25.52
CA ARG A 83 -17.36 -30.52 -25.93
C ARG A 83 -18.21 -30.52 -27.21
N GLU A 84 -19.05 -29.50 -27.39
CA GLU A 84 -19.76 -29.29 -28.66
C GLU A 84 -18.72 -29.14 -29.79
N ASN A 85 -18.66 -30.14 -30.68
CA ASN A 85 -17.71 -30.35 -31.80
C ASN A 85 -16.50 -31.30 -31.58
N GLU A 86 -16.46 -32.13 -30.53
CA GLU A 86 -15.44 -33.19 -30.39
C GLU A 86 -16.01 -34.59 -30.73
N THR A 87 -15.35 -35.35 -31.60
CA THR A 87 -15.72 -36.74 -31.95
C THR A 87 -14.99 -37.72 -31.04
N PHE A 88 -15.72 -38.41 -30.16
CA PHE A 88 -15.16 -39.43 -29.26
C PHE A 88 -14.99 -40.77 -30.00
N PHE A 89 -13.75 -41.26 -30.10
CA PHE A 89 -13.43 -42.57 -30.66
C PHE A 89 -13.06 -43.53 -29.52
N GLN A 90 -13.90 -44.52 -29.26
CA GLN A 90 -13.57 -45.63 -28.36
C GLN A 90 -13.11 -46.82 -29.20
N VAL A 91 -11.81 -47.13 -29.15
CA VAL A 91 -11.27 -48.34 -29.77
C VAL A 91 -11.62 -49.51 -28.85
N LEU A 92 -12.56 -50.34 -29.28
CA LEU A 92 -12.82 -51.65 -28.67
C LEU A 92 -11.81 -52.62 -29.30
N GLU A 93 -10.89 -53.15 -28.50
CA GLU A 93 -10.05 -54.30 -28.86
C GLU A 93 -10.74 -55.61 -28.46
#